data_AF-A0A1N6QRL1-F1
#
_entry.id   AF-A0A1N6QRL1-F1
#
_cell.length_a   1.000
_cell.length_b   1.000
_cell.length_c   1.000
_cell.angle_alpha   90.00
_cell.angle_beta   90.00
_cell.angle_gamma   90.00
#
_symmetry.space_group_name_H-M   'P 1'
#
loop_
_entity.id
_entity.type
_entity.pdbx_description
1 polymer ?
#
loop_
_entity_poly.entity_id
_entity_poly.type
_entity_poly.pdbx_seq_one_letter_code
_entity_poly.pdbx_strand_id
1 'polypeptide(L)'
;MMKASQSLPRPENWQDFEKLCKKLWGEVWNCPEIMRNGRSGQDQAGIDIYGVPRDETSYYGIQCKGKDEYTGKQLTEKEIHREIEKAKKFEPNLKKMYFATTAVRDAGVQTIIRKINVQHIKEGLFEVNVYAWEDIVDLIFENKSTYDYYLNSNTFKTNQSVKVSFMNGETEMTVIPKFVHKILIAATKYDELERQAKKMIPDWIGKMADKHWITPQIFDTSFPHIPNRTEFNRSFIDGTILVTNDGSEPLEHWKLVLSLPEQIKEISRKNYEKKGGYLISGIGKIPFDTYFDTDNHLIEIEPRKKILVGDDSFSSDPIYMKPLPKNITIKIPWKLVSKNFKHQGVLILHVEPDIDISRVKVDDNSPLLLDESKRSTIEDYIEKIDDE
;
A
#
# COMPACT_ATOMS: atom_id res chain seq x y z
N MET A 1 30.37 21.75 -19.72
CA MET A 1 29.85 21.74 -18.34
C MET A 1 30.11 20.36 -17.76
N MET A 2 30.93 20.24 -16.71
CA MET A 2 31.06 18.98 -15.96
C MET A 2 29.71 18.74 -15.25
N LYS A 3 29.03 17.65 -15.59
CA LYS A 3 27.80 17.23 -14.90
C LYS A 3 28.15 16.84 -13.47
N ALA A 4 27.26 17.18 -12.54
CA ALA A 4 27.33 16.83 -11.12
C ALA A 4 27.57 15.32 -10.91
N SER A 5 28.20 14.96 -9.79
CA SER A 5 28.59 13.57 -9.46
C SER A 5 27.45 12.60 -9.70
N GLN A 6 27.56 11.78 -10.74
CA GLN A 6 26.57 10.77 -11.05
C GLN A 6 26.82 9.56 -10.16
N SER A 7 26.12 9.46 -9.03
CA SER A 7 26.15 8.24 -8.21
C SER A 7 25.00 7.32 -8.62
N LEU A 8 25.32 6.19 -9.25
CA LEU A 8 24.39 5.08 -9.34
C LEU A 8 24.33 4.37 -7.98
N PRO A 9 23.15 3.87 -7.54
CA PRO A 9 23.02 3.12 -6.29
C PRO A 9 23.83 1.82 -6.37
N ARG A 10 24.34 1.29 -5.27
CA ARG A 10 25.02 -0.02 -5.26
C ARG A 10 23.98 -1.16 -5.32
N PRO A 11 24.30 -2.31 -5.92
CA PRO A 11 23.42 -3.49 -5.83
C PRO A 11 23.21 -3.94 -4.37
N GLU A 12 21.98 -4.27 -4.01
CA GLU A 12 21.56 -4.62 -2.63
C GLU A 12 22.10 -5.98 -2.17
N ASN A 13 22.37 -6.90 -3.10
CA ASN A 13 22.89 -8.23 -2.81
C ASN A 13 24.03 -8.62 -3.76
N TRP A 14 24.83 -9.59 -3.33
CA TRP A 14 26.02 -10.02 -4.06
C TRP A 14 25.69 -10.69 -5.40
N GLN A 15 24.54 -11.37 -5.52
CA GLN A 15 24.14 -12.02 -6.76
C GLN A 15 23.82 -11.02 -7.87
N ASP A 16 23.17 -9.92 -7.53
CA ASP A 16 22.86 -8.85 -8.49
C ASP A 16 24.11 -8.06 -8.87
N PHE A 17 25.05 -7.89 -7.93
CA PHE A 17 26.36 -7.35 -8.25
C PHE A 17 27.12 -8.23 -9.26
N GLU A 18 27.12 -9.56 -9.10
CA GLU A 18 27.73 -10.46 -10.09
C GLU A 18 27.04 -10.39 -11.46
N LYS A 19 25.71 -10.30 -11.50
CA LYS A 19 24.98 -10.13 -12.78
C LYS A 19 25.36 -8.82 -13.48
N LEU A 20 25.44 -7.73 -12.72
CA LEU A 20 25.91 -6.43 -13.21
C LEU A 20 27.32 -6.55 -13.77
N CYS A 21 28.25 -7.13 -13.01
CA CYS A 21 29.62 -7.32 -13.46
C CYS A 21 29.67 -8.15 -14.75
N LYS A 22 28.92 -9.25 -14.83
CA LYS A 22 28.86 -10.08 -16.04
C LYS A 22 28.40 -9.27 -17.25
N LYS A 23 27.34 -8.46 -17.09
CA LYS A 23 26.84 -7.62 -18.17
C LYS A 23 27.86 -6.56 -18.58
N LEU A 24 28.43 -5.85 -17.60
CA LEU A 24 29.39 -4.77 -17.80
C LEU A 24 30.62 -5.26 -18.55
N TRP A 25 31.30 -6.27 -18.01
CA TRP A 25 32.52 -6.78 -18.63
C TRP A 25 32.26 -7.55 -19.93
N GLY A 26 31.05 -8.08 -20.14
CA GLY A 26 30.64 -8.59 -21.44
C GLY A 26 30.65 -7.51 -22.54
N GLU A 27 30.23 -6.29 -22.19
CA GLU A 27 30.28 -5.15 -23.11
C GLU A 27 31.70 -4.57 -23.21
N VAL A 28 32.36 -4.30 -22.09
CA VAL A 28 33.72 -3.73 -22.04
C VAL A 28 34.72 -4.60 -22.80
N TRP A 29 34.64 -5.93 -22.64
CA TRP A 29 35.51 -6.86 -23.36
C TRP A 29 34.99 -7.23 -24.74
N ASN A 30 33.79 -6.78 -25.10
CA ASN A 30 33.08 -7.18 -26.30
C ASN A 30 33.01 -8.71 -26.45
N CYS A 31 32.73 -9.37 -25.32
CA CYS A 31 32.77 -10.81 -25.12
C CYS A 31 31.35 -11.35 -24.98
N PRO A 32 30.74 -11.89 -26.06
CA PRO A 32 29.39 -12.44 -26.00
C PRO A 32 29.30 -13.69 -25.11
N GLU A 33 30.40 -14.45 -25.02
CA GLU A 33 30.51 -15.71 -24.27
C GLU A 33 31.04 -15.51 -22.84
N ILE A 34 30.83 -14.33 -22.23
CA ILE A 34 31.18 -14.13 -20.82
C ILE A 34 30.27 -14.98 -19.92
N MET A 35 30.84 -15.69 -18.95
CA MET A 35 30.12 -16.68 -18.12
C MET A 35 30.35 -16.45 -16.63
N ARG A 36 29.37 -16.82 -15.81
CA ARG A 36 29.57 -17.00 -14.36
C ARG A 36 30.16 -18.38 -14.13
N ASN A 37 31.13 -18.48 -13.23
CA ASN A 37 31.85 -19.70 -12.94
C ASN A 37 31.11 -20.52 -11.88
N GLY A 38 30.51 -21.66 -12.24
CA GLY A 38 29.91 -22.59 -11.27
C GLY A 38 28.77 -22.01 -10.41
N ARG A 39 28.32 -22.80 -9.42
CA ARG A 39 27.30 -22.41 -8.42
C ARG A 39 27.94 -22.15 -7.05
N SER A 40 27.27 -21.34 -6.23
CA SER A 40 27.66 -21.09 -4.83
C SER A 40 27.95 -22.40 -4.08
N GLY A 41 29.14 -22.50 -3.49
CA GLY A 41 29.60 -23.69 -2.76
C GLY A 41 30.46 -24.68 -3.57
N GLN A 42 30.66 -24.45 -4.86
CA GLN A 42 31.70 -25.15 -5.64
C GLN A 42 33.05 -24.43 -5.50
N ASP A 43 34.15 -25.18 -5.66
CA ASP A 43 35.46 -24.56 -5.81
C ASP A 43 35.54 -23.87 -7.18
N GLN A 44 35.40 -22.54 -7.16
CA GLN A 44 35.40 -21.69 -8.34
C GLN A 44 36.79 -21.08 -8.61
N ALA A 45 37.85 -21.63 -8.00
CA ALA A 45 39.21 -21.11 -8.08
C ALA A 45 39.31 -19.59 -7.80
N GLY A 46 38.42 -19.04 -6.97
CA GLY A 46 38.41 -17.60 -6.67
C GLY A 46 38.07 -16.69 -7.86
N ILE A 47 37.37 -17.21 -8.88
CA ILE A 47 36.88 -16.45 -10.04
C ILE A 47 35.38 -16.66 -10.16
N ASP A 48 34.59 -15.58 -10.04
CA ASP A 48 33.13 -15.65 -10.11
C ASP A 48 32.62 -15.52 -11.55
N ILE A 49 33.36 -14.79 -12.40
CA ILE A 49 33.02 -14.54 -13.81
C ILE A 49 34.29 -14.69 -14.64
N TYR A 50 34.19 -15.32 -15.80
CA TYR A 50 35.29 -15.42 -16.74
C TYR A 50 34.81 -15.24 -18.18
N GLY A 51 35.75 -14.91 -19.06
CA GLY A 51 35.50 -14.81 -20.49
C GLY A 51 36.81 -14.61 -21.25
N VAL A 52 36.72 -14.65 -22.56
CA VAL A 52 37.83 -14.33 -23.46
C VAL A 52 37.48 -13.03 -24.17
N PRO A 53 38.17 -11.91 -23.88
CA PRO A 53 37.92 -10.66 -24.57
C PRO A 53 38.04 -10.78 -26.09
N ARG A 54 37.40 -9.87 -26.81
CA ARG A 54 37.55 -9.81 -28.26
C ARG A 54 39.03 -9.67 -28.62
N ASP A 55 39.46 -10.42 -29.63
CA ASP A 55 40.84 -10.48 -30.14
C ASP A 55 41.87 -11.09 -29.16
N GLU A 56 41.42 -11.75 -28.09
CA GLU A 56 42.26 -12.52 -27.18
C GLU A 56 42.01 -14.03 -27.33
N THR A 57 42.97 -14.84 -26.87
CA THR A 57 42.84 -16.31 -26.79
C THR A 57 42.94 -16.84 -25.38
N SER A 58 43.28 -15.97 -24.42
CA SER A 58 43.49 -16.32 -23.02
C SER A 58 42.34 -15.80 -22.15
N TYR A 59 42.04 -16.52 -21.07
CA TYR A 59 40.93 -16.18 -20.19
C TYR A 59 41.25 -15.01 -19.27
N TYR A 60 40.24 -14.17 -19.08
CA TYR A 60 40.23 -13.09 -18.11
C TYR A 60 39.20 -13.47 -17.04
N GLY A 61 39.53 -13.23 -15.78
CA GLY A 61 38.69 -13.56 -14.64
C GLY A 61 38.31 -12.35 -13.81
N ILE A 62 37.13 -12.37 -13.19
CA ILE A 62 36.64 -11.34 -12.27
C ILE A 62 36.23 -12.03 -10.97
N GLN A 63 36.75 -11.53 -9.86
CA GLN A 63 36.29 -11.81 -8.51
C GLN A 63 35.45 -10.63 -8.03
N CYS A 64 34.17 -10.87 -7.80
CA CYS A 64 33.20 -9.92 -7.27
C CYS A 64 33.20 -9.97 -5.73
N LYS A 65 33.19 -8.80 -5.10
CA LYS A 65 33.11 -8.64 -3.65
C LYS A 65 32.11 -7.57 -3.26
N GLY A 66 30.92 -8.01 -2.88
CA GLY A 66 29.90 -7.16 -2.24
C GLY A 66 30.33 -6.74 -0.84
N LYS A 67 30.35 -5.44 -0.58
CA LYS A 67 30.60 -4.81 0.71
C LYS A 67 29.43 -3.90 1.05
N ASP A 68 28.99 -3.96 2.29
CA ASP A 68 27.82 -3.23 2.81
C ASP A 68 28.21 -1.78 3.16
N GLU A 69 27.43 -0.83 2.65
CA GLU A 69 27.54 0.61 2.87
C GLU A 69 27.46 0.98 4.36
N TYR A 70 26.62 0.29 5.13
CA TYR A 70 26.44 0.58 6.56
C TYR A 70 27.66 0.19 7.41
N THR A 71 28.54 -0.66 6.87
CA THR A 71 29.69 -1.18 7.61
C THR A 71 31.03 -0.59 7.17
N GLY A 72 31.06 0.18 6.06
CA GLY A 72 32.29 0.78 5.52
C GLY A 72 33.39 -0.24 5.20
N LYS A 73 33.04 -1.52 5.02
CA LYS A 73 34.02 -2.61 4.92
C LYS A 73 34.79 -2.53 3.60
N GLN A 74 36.12 -2.43 3.71
CA GLN A 74 37.03 -2.45 2.58
C GLN A 74 37.51 -3.87 2.21
N LEU A 75 38.14 -4.01 1.05
CA LEU A 75 38.95 -5.19 0.73
C LEU A 75 40.18 -5.21 1.64
N THR A 76 40.47 -6.37 2.23
CA THR A 76 41.66 -6.53 3.09
C THR A 76 42.78 -7.21 2.32
N GLU A 77 44.03 -6.90 2.65
CA GLU A 77 45.20 -7.54 2.05
C GLU A 77 45.14 -9.07 2.15
N LYS A 78 44.74 -9.60 3.32
CA LYS A 78 44.55 -11.04 3.52
C LYS A 78 43.50 -11.64 2.58
N GLU A 79 42.40 -10.93 2.34
CA GLU A 79 41.36 -11.38 1.42
C GLU A 79 41.88 -11.38 -0.03
N ILE A 80 42.58 -10.33 -0.44
CA ILE A 80 43.19 -10.20 -1.78
C ILE A 80 44.15 -11.35 -2.05
N HIS A 81 45.11 -11.60 -1.17
CA HIS A 81 46.06 -12.70 -1.33
C HIS A 81 45.36 -14.06 -1.38
N ARG A 82 44.35 -14.28 -0.53
CA ARG A 82 43.60 -15.54 -0.52
C ARG A 82 42.91 -15.82 -1.85
N GLU A 83 42.23 -14.83 -2.45
CA GLU A 83 41.56 -15.07 -3.73
C GLU A 83 42.56 -15.22 -4.89
N ILE A 84 43.68 -14.50 -4.86
CA ILE A 84 44.76 -14.66 -5.85
C ILE A 84 45.35 -16.08 -5.82
N GLU A 85 45.63 -16.62 -4.64
CA GLU A 85 46.17 -17.99 -4.51
C GLU A 85 45.19 -19.05 -5.01
N LYS A 86 43.88 -18.79 -4.94
CA LYS A 86 42.89 -19.66 -5.60
C LYS A 86 42.91 -19.48 -7.11
N ALA A 87 42.98 -18.25 -7.61
CA ALA A 87 42.96 -17.93 -9.04
C ALA A 87 44.17 -18.49 -9.80
N LYS A 88 45.30 -18.72 -9.12
CA LYS A 88 46.45 -19.47 -9.67
C LYS A 88 46.11 -20.91 -10.09
N LYS A 89 45.01 -21.48 -9.57
CA LYS A 89 44.53 -22.83 -9.91
C LYS A 89 43.44 -22.83 -10.99
N PHE A 90 43.10 -21.67 -11.54
CA PHE A 90 42.11 -21.58 -12.61
C PHE A 90 42.69 -22.20 -13.88
N GLU A 91 41.99 -23.20 -14.44
CA GLU A 91 42.40 -23.90 -15.64
C GLU A 91 41.44 -23.65 -16.81
N PRO A 92 41.94 -23.26 -17.99
CA PRO A 92 43.34 -22.92 -18.30
C PRO A 92 43.78 -21.58 -17.69
N ASN A 93 45.09 -21.37 -17.52
CA ASN A 93 45.64 -20.20 -16.83
C ASN A 93 45.08 -18.87 -17.34
N LEU A 94 44.79 -17.96 -16.40
CA LEU A 94 44.36 -16.60 -16.71
C LEU A 94 45.49 -15.78 -17.33
N LYS A 95 45.12 -14.78 -18.12
CA LYS A 95 46.00 -13.66 -18.52
C LYS A 95 45.82 -12.46 -17.61
N LYS A 96 44.59 -12.18 -17.17
CA LYS A 96 44.25 -11.08 -16.25
C LYS A 96 43.18 -11.48 -15.24
N MET A 97 43.29 -10.94 -14.03
CA MET A 97 42.30 -11.03 -12.96
C MET A 97 41.89 -9.63 -12.50
N TYR A 98 40.58 -9.42 -12.36
CA TYR A 98 40.00 -8.20 -11.81
C TYR A 98 39.32 -8.47 -10.48
N PHE A 99 39.60 -7.65 -9.49
CA PHE A 99 38.75 -7.51 -8.31
C PHE A 99 37.70 -6.44 -8.60
N ALA A 100 36.43 -6.81 -8.61
CA ALA A 100 35.31 -5.86 -8.69
C ALA A 100 34.67 -5.76 -7.30
N THR A 101 34.50 -4.55 -6.76
CA THR A 101 33.91 -4.38 -5.43
C THR A 101 32.93 -3.21 -5.35
N THR A 102 31.89 -3.37 -4.53
CA THR A 102 30.96 -2.27 -4.18
C THR A 102 31.53 -1.31 -3.13
N ALA A 103 32.72 -1.60 -2.58
CA ALA A 103 33.41 -0.66 -1.69
C ALA A 103 33.89 0.59 -2.44
N VAL A 104 33.95 1.71 -1.71
CA VAL A 104 34.52 2.97 -2.22
C VAL A 104 36.01 2.84 -2.45
N ARG A 105 36.54 3.63 -3.39
CA ARG A 105 37.96 3.65 -3.76
C ARG A 105 38.87 3.85 -2.54
N ASP A 106 39.85 2.94 -2.39
CA ASP A 106 40.83 2.98 -1.30
C ASP A 106 42.27 2.96 -1.84
N ALA A 107 43.05 3.97 -1.48
CA ALA A 107 44.43 4.14 -1.96
C ALA A 107 45.39 3.04 -1.44
N GLY A 108 45.12 2.49 -0.25
CA GLY A 108 45.87 1.39 0.34
C GLY A 108 45.68 0.10 -0.46
N VAL A 109 44.43 -0.27 -0.72
CA VAL A 109 44.04 -1.43 -1.56
C VAL A 109 44.66 -1.31 -2.95
N GLN A 110 44.55 -0.15 -3.60
CA GLN A 110 45.16 0.06 -4.92
C GLN A 110 46.69 -0.07 -4.88
N THR A 111 47.36 0.41 -3.82
CA THR A 111 48.81 0.28 -3.67
C THR A 111 49.23 -1.17 -3.51
N ILE A 112 48.49 -1.96 -2.73
CA ILE A 112 48.72 -3.39 -2.56
C ILE A 112 48.58 -4.11 -3.91
N ILE A 113 47.48 -3.89 -4.63
CA ILE A 113 47.22 -4.51 -5.94
C ILE A 113 48.31 -4.15 -6.96
N ARG A 114 48.77 -2.88 -7.01
CA ARG A 114 49.88 -2.48 -7.90
C ARG A 114 51.18 -3.23 -7.59
N LYS A 115 51.54 -3.39 -6.31
CA LYS A 115 52.74 -4.13 -5.91
C LYS A 115 52.65 -5.60 -6.29
N ILE A 116 51.50 -6.22 -6.02
CA ILE A 116 51.22 -7.61 -6.40
C ILE A 116 51.29 -7.80 -7.92
N ASN A 117 50.67 -6.90 -8.69
CA ASN A 117 50.65 -6.97 -10.15
C ASN A 117 52.07 -6.95 -10.73
N VAL A 118 52.93 -6.04 -10.25
CA VAL A 118 54.35 -5.99 -10.68
C VAL A 118 55.06 -7.31 -10.37
N GLN A 119 54.81 -7.92 -9.21
CA GLN A 119 55.42 -9.19 -8.85
C GLN A 119 54.91 -10.34 -9.73
N HIS A 120 53.60 -10.44 -9.95
CA HIS A 120 52.98 -11.45 -10.80
C HIS A 120 53.51 -11.40 -12.24
N ILE A 121 53.60 -10.20 -12.83
CA ILE A 121 54.13 -10.03 -14.18
C ILE A 121 55.58 -10.50 -14.25
N LYS A 122 56.41 -10.19 -13.24
CA LYS A 122 57.81 -10.67 -13.18
C LYS A 122 57.92 -12.18 -13.07
N GLU A 123 56.96 -12.83 -12.44
CA GLU A 123 56.87 -14.29 -12.28
C GLU A 123 56.23 -14.99 -13.49
N GLY A 124 55.80 -14.24 -14.52
CA GLY A 124 55.10 -14.80 -15.69
C GLY A 124 53.67 -15.26 -15.39
N LEU A 125 53.06 -14.73 -14.32
CA LEU A 125 51.68 -14.98 -13.93
C LEU A 125 50.72 -13.92 -14.52
N PHE A 126 49.43 -14.09 -14.27
CA PHE A 126 48.38 -13.17 -14.71
C PHE A 126 48.48 -11.78 -14.05
N GLU A 127 48.07 -10.75 -14.81
CA GLU A 127 47.94 -9.39 -14.28
C GLU A 127 46.80 -9.29 -13.25
N VAL A 128 46.94 -8.42 -12.26
CA VAL A 128 45.94 -8.20 -11.20
C VAL A 128 45.54 -6.72 -11.15
N ASN A 129 44.24 -6.45 -11.24
CA ASN A 129 43.67 -5.10 -11.18
C ASN A 129 42.48 -5.04 -10.21
N VAL A 130 42.10 -3.84 -9.79
CA VAL A 130 40.93 -3.61 -8.91
C VAL A 130 40.08 -2.47 -9.44
N TYR A 131 38.76 -2.66 -9.41
CA TYR A 131 37.73 -1.70 -9.75
C TYR A 131 36.84 -1.51 -8.51
N ALA A 132 36.96 -0.33 -7.89
CA ALA A 132 36.07 0.10 -6.83
C ALA A 132 34.72 0.55 -7.40
N TRP A 133 33.75 0.83 -6.54
CA TRP A 133 32.40 1.18 -6.99
C TRP A 133 32.38 2.37 -7.93
N GLU A 134 33.15 3.41 -7.64
CA GLU A 134 33.25 4.59 -8.48
C GLU A 134 33.81 4.26 -9.87
N ASP A 135 34.82 3.40 -9.95
CA ASP A 135 35.40 2.94 -11.22
C ASP A 135 34.38 2.13 -12.04
N ILE A 136 33.55 1.31 -11.37
CA ILE A 136 32.47 0.54 -11.99
C ILE A 136 31.38 1.48 -12.51
N VAL A 137 31.02 2.51 -11.75
CA VAL A 137 30.03 3.51 -12.17
C VAL A 137 30.50 4.26 -13.41
N ASP A 138 31.77 4.69 -13.43
CA ASP A 138 32.37 5.34 -14.59
C ASP A 138 32.29 4.41 -15.83
N LEU A 139 32.67 3.14 -15.67
CA LEU A 139 32.54 2.15 -16.74
C LEU A 139 31.09 1.95 -17.19
N ILE A 140 30.10 1.93 -16.28
CA ILE A 140 28.69 1.81 -16.66
C ILE A 140 28.26 3.00 -17.52
N PHE A 141 28.65 4.23 -17.17
CA PHE A 141 28.32 5.42 -17.97
C PHE A 141 28.97 5.44 -19.35
N GLU A 142 30.14 4.83 -19.49
CA GLU A 142 30.86 4.69 -20.76
C GLU A 142 30.29 3.58 -21.66
N ASN A 143 29.48 2.67 -21.10
CA ASN A 143 29.00 1.46 -21.78
C ASN A 143 27.46 1.44 -21.85
N LYS A 144 26.91 1.94 -22.97
CA LYS A 144 25.48 2.20 -23.14
C LYS A 144 24.59 0.98 -22.89
N SER A 145 24.94 -0.20 -23.40
CA SER A 145 24.08 -1.41 -23.25
C SER A 145 24.00 -1.86 -21.78
N THR A 146 25.05 -1.61 -21.02
CA THR A 146 25.11 -1.86 -19.59
C THR A 146 24.41 -0.76 -18.81
N TYR A 147 24.55 0.51 -19.19
CA TYR A 147 23.78 1.60 -18.60
C TYR A 147 22.27 1.37 -18.75
N ASP A 148 21.82 1.07 -19.97
CA ASP A 148 20.42 0.77 -20.27
C ASP A 148 19.94 -0.46 -19.48
N TYR A 149 20.75 -1.53 -19.43
CA TYR A 149 20.46 -2.70 -18.58
C TYR A 149 20.36 -2.34 -17.11
N TYR A 150 21.29 -1.54 -16.60
CA TYR A 150 21.40 -1.22 -15.19
C TYR A 150 20.24 -0.34 -14.72
N LEU A 151 19.91 0.70 -15.50
CA LEU A 151 18.70 1.50 -15.28
C LEU A 151 17.47 0.60 -15.31
N ASN A 152 17.25 -0.16 -16.39
CA ASN A 152 16.08 -1.02 -16.52
C ASN A 152 16.00 -2.07 -15.40
N SER A 153 17.13 -2.63 -14.96
CA SER A 153 17.17 -3.61 -13.88
C SER A 153 16.81 -3.02 -12.51
N ASN A 154 17.14 -1.74 -12.26
CA ASN A 154 16.63 -1.01 -11.11
C ASN A 154 15.14 -0.65 -11.28
N THR A 155 14.69 -0.36 -12.51
CA THR A 155 13.27 -0.15 -12.87
C THR A 155 12.43 -1.44 -12.81
N PHE A 156 13.05 -2.62 -12.81
CA PHE A 156 12.39 -3.92 -12.66
C PHE A 156 11.94 -4.22 -11.22
N LYS A 157 12.25 -3.36 -10.24
CA LYS A 157 11.34 -3.13 -9.11
C LYS A 157 10.16 -2.33 -9.64
N THR A 158 9.23 -3.02 -10.31
CA THR A 158 8.01 -2.52 -10.94
C THR A 158 7.75 -1.02 -10.76
N ASN A 159 7.90 -0.23 -11.82
CA ASN A 159 7.32 1.12 -11.92
C ASN A 159 5.78 1.14 -11.83
N GLN A 160 5.14 0.00 -11.57
CA GLN A 160 3.74 -0.11 -11.17
C GLN A 160 3.68 0.08 -9.66
N SER A 161 3.03 1.16 -9.24
CA SER A 161 2.71 1.44 -7.84
C SER A 161 1.22 1.77 -7.77
N VAL A 162 0.62 1.52 -6.62
CA VAL A 162 -0.79 1.87 -6.41
C VAL A 162 -1.01 2.40 -5.02
N LYS A 163 -1.72 3.53 -4.94
CA LYS A 163 -2.29 4.06 -3.70
C LYS A 163 -3.77 3.73 -3.65
N VAL A 164 -4.18 3.00 -2.61
CA VAL A 164 -5.59 2.77 -2.28
C VAL A 164 -5.94 3.64 -1.08
N SER A 165 -6.94 4.50 -1.21
CA SER A 165 -7.36 5.46 -0.19
C SER A 165 -8.88 5.55 -0.11
N PHE A 166 -9.38 6.26 0.91
CA PHE A 166 -10.77 6.73 0.90
C PHE A 166 -10.95 7.87 -0.12
N MET A 167 -12.20 8.27 -0.35
CA MET A 167 -12.55 9.37 -1.27
C MET A 167 -11.85 10.70 -0.95
N ASN A 168 -11.49 10.93 0.32
CA ASN A 168 -10.72 12.11 0.74
C ASN A 168 -9.23 12.06 0.33
N GLY A 169 -8.77 10.98 -0.31
CA GLY A 169 -7.38 10.79 -0.74
C GLY A 169 -6.44 10.23 0.34
N GLU A 170 -6.94 10.01 1.56
CA GLU A 170 -6.16 9.52 2.70
C GLU A 170 -6.35 8.02 2.93
N THR A 171 -5.33 7.36 3.49
CA THR A 171 -5.41 5.93 3.87
C THR A 171 -6.03 5.73 5.25
N GLU A 172 -6.22 6.83 5.97
CA GLU A 172 -6.79 6.89 7.31
C GLU A 172 -7.87 7.98 7.36
N MET A 173 -9.00 7.71 8.00
CA MET A 173 -10.03 8.72 8.23
C MET A 173 -10.75 8.51 9.55
N THR A 174 -11.27 9.60 10.12
CA THR A 174 -12.16 9.57 11.28
C THR A 174 -13.59 9.84 10.84
N VAL A 175 -14.52 9.03 11.33
CA VAL A 175 -15.95 9.12 11.03
C VAL A 175 -16.78 9.16 12.30
N ILE A 176 -17.86 9.93 12.23
CA ILE A 176 -18.79 10.15 13.34
C ILE A 176 -20.17 9.64 12.89
N PRO A 177 -20.39 8.31 12.84
CA PRO A 177 -21.71 7.76 12.54
C PRO A 177 -22.69 8.13 13.64
N LYS A 178 -23.93 8.44 13.26
CA LYS A 178 -24.99 8.76 14.23
C LYS A 178 -25.81 7.53 14.56
N PHE A 179 -26.14 7.36 15.84
CA PHE A 179 -27.04 6.33 16.32
C PHE A 179 -28.04 6.90 17.31
N VAL A 180 -29.14 6.18 17.55
CA VAL A 180 -30.11 6.53 18.59
C VAL A 180 -30.08 5.46 19.67
N HIS A 181 -29.73 5.83 20.89
CA HIS A 181 -29.94 4.98 22.07
C HIS A 181 -31.33 5.22 22.62
N LYS A 182 -32.23 4.29 22.31
CA LYS A 182 -33.61 4.30 22.77
C LYS A 182 -33.73 3.60 24.12
N ILE A 183 -34.28 4.32 25.08
CA ILE A 183 -34.49 3.84 26.46
C ILE A 183 -35.99 3.89 26.76
N LEU A 184 -36.59 2.74 27.04
CA LEU A 184 -37.96 2.64 27.51
C LEU A 184 -38.02 2.99 29.00
N ILE A 185 -38.90 3.92 29.35
CA ILE A 185 -39.07 4.39 30.73
C ILE A 185 -40.55 4.28 31.10
N ALA A 186 -40.79 3.74 32.29
CA ALA A 186 -42.10 3.70 32.93
C ALA A 186 -42.72 5.12 32.99
N ALA A 187 -44.02 5.21 32.76
CA ALA A 187 -44.78 6.45 32.72
C ALA A 187 -44.57 7.31 33.96
N THR A 188 -44.65 6.70 35.15
CA THR A 188 -44.45 7.41 36.43
C THR A 188 -43.05 8.01 36.57
N LYS A 189 -42.02 7.27 36.17
CA LYS A 189 -40.63 7.71 36.20
C LYS A 189 -40.34 8.81 35.17
N TYR A 190 -40.97 8.74 34.00
CA TYR A 190 -40.87 9.77 32.97
C TYR A 190 -41.44 11.12 33.47
N ASP A 191 -42.62 11.08 34.09
CA ASP A 191 -43.31 12.28 34.61
C ASP A 191 -42.59 12.89 35.82
N GLU A 192 -41.85 12.08 36.59
CA GLU A 192 -40.94 12.58 37.63
C GLU A 192 -39.75 13.35 37.04
N LEU A 193 -39.08 12.78 36.03
CA LEU A 193 -37.96 13.41 35.34
C LEU A 193 -38.36 14.74 34.69
N GLU A 194 -39.54 14.81 34.07
CA GLU A 194 -40.05 16.04 33.46
C GLU A 194 -40.30 17.14 34.51
N ARG A 195 -40.86 16.77 35.67
CA ARG A 195 -41.06 17.70 36.80
C ARG A 195 -39.74 18.21 37.38
N GLN A 196 -38.71 17.36 37.43
CA GLN A 196 -37.37 17.77 37.87
C GLN A 196 -36.70 18.69 36.86
N ALA A 197 -36.80 18.40 35.56
CA ALA A 197 -36.27 19.24 34.50
C ALA A 197 -36.93 20.63 34.49
N LYS A 198 -38.26 20.71 34.63
CA LYS A 198 -39.00 21.99 34.73
C LYS A 198 -38.58 22.85 35.92
N LYS A 199 -38.11 22.26 37.02
CA LYS A 199 -37.59 22.99 38.19
C LYS A 199 -36.19 23.56 38.00
N MET A 200 -35.42 23.05 37.04
CA MET A 200 -34.03 23.46 36.77
C MET A 200 -33.90 24.50 35.64
N ILE A 201 -34.99 24.82 34.93
CA ILE A 201 -34.99 25.78 33.81
C ILE A 201 -35.49 27.15 34.33
N PRO A 202 -34.70 28.23 34.27
CA PRO A 202 -35.15 29.58 34.66
C PRO A 202 -36.30 30.11 33.78
N ASP A 203 -37.24 30.86 34.38
CA ASP A 203 -38.48 31.35 33.77
C ASP A 203 -38.32 32.15 32.45
N TRP A 204 -37.14 32.70 32.15
CA TRP A 204 -36.90 33.44 30.90
C TRP A 204 -36.58 32.53 29.70
N ILE A 205 -36.11 31.29 29.95
CA ILE A 205 -35.93 30.26 28.90
C ILE A 205 -37.28 29.66 28.51
N GLY A 206 -38.23 29.57 29.46
CA GLY A 206 -39.60 29.10 29.19
C GLY A 206 -40.31 29.91 28.08
N LYS A 207 -40.04 31.22 27.99
CA LYS A 207 -40.61 32.09 26.94
C LYS A 207 -39.92 32.00 25.57
N MET A 208 -38.71 31.45 25.48
CA MET A 208 -38.07 31.10 24.20
C MET A 208 -38.44 29.68 23.75
N ALA A 209 -38.66 28.77 24.70
CA ALA A 209 -39.10 27.40 24.43
C ALA A 209 -40.51 27.33 23.81
N ASP A 210 -41.38 28.29 24.13
CA ASP A 210 -42.69 28.42 23.47
C ASP A 210 -42.60 28.81 21.98
N LYS A 211 -41.41 29.22 21.50
CA LYS A 211 -41.24 29.70 20.12
C LYS A 211 -40.50 28.73 19.20
N HIS A 212 -39.71 27.77 19.69
CA HIS A 212 -39.13 26.72 18.83
C HIS A 212 -38.82 25.40 19.60
N TRP A 213 -39.40 24.30 19.10
CA TRP A 213 -39.06 22.85 19.21
C TRP A 213 -39.94 21.90 20.09
N ILE A 214 -40.58 20.96 19.38
CA ILE A 214 -41.38 19.75 19.73
C ILE A 214 -42.79 19.95 20.29
N THR A 215 -43.77 20.02 19.38
CA THR A 215 -45.08 19.38 19.60
C THR A 215 -44.99 17.87 19.38
N PRO A 216 -45.53 17.02 20.28
CA PRO A 216 -45.78 15.63 19.96
C PRO A 216 -46.97 15.57 18.99
N GLN A 217 -46.69 15.45 17.70
CA GLN A 217 -47.70 15.05 16.70
C GLN A 217 -48.01 13.56 16.90
N ILE A 218 -48.89 13.29 17.86
CA ILE A 218 -49.65 12.05 17.98
C ILE A 218 -51.09 12.54 18.11
N PHE A 219 -51.98 12.06 17.24
CA PHE A 219 -53.31 12.61 16.89
C PHE A 219 -53.32 13.67 15.78
N ASP A 220 -52.97 13.26 14.57
CA ASP A 220 -53.67 13.75 13.38
C ASP A 220 -54.43 12.57 12.75
N THR A 221 -55.75 12.55 12.95
CA THR A 221 -56.70 11.63 12.30
C THR A 221 -57.32 12.30 11.07
N SER A 222 -56.47 12.93 10.27
CA SER A 222 -56.77 13.39 8.91
C SER A 222 -55.72 12.73 8.04
N PHE A 223 -56.09 11.94 7.03
CA PHE A 223 -55.13 11.40 6.05
C PHE A 223 -54.32 12.56 5.45
N PRO A 224 -53.02 12.73 5.76
CA PRO A 224 -52.25 13.81 5.19
C PRO A 224 -51.67 13.29 3.88
N HIS A 225 -51.70 14.15 2.86
CA HIS A 225 -50.86 14.04 1.69
C HIS A 225 -49.43 13.72 2.15
N ILE A 226 -48.89 12.54 1.82
CA ILE A 226 -47.50 12.21 2.15
C ILE A 226 -46.65 13.10 1.23
N PRO A 227 -45.91 14.10 1.73
CA PRO A 227 -45.01 14.87 0.90
C PRO A 227 -43.90 13.94 0.42
N ASN A 228 -43.32 14.22 -0.76
CA ASN A 228 -42.09 13.54 -1.16
C ASN A 228 -41.02 13.86 -0.12
N ARG A 229 -40.43 12.82 0.48
CA ARG A 229 -39.34 12.99 1.45
C ARG A 229 -38.26 11.96 1.23
N THR A 230 -37.02 12.35 1.49
CA THR A 230 -35.87 11.47 1.48
C THR A 230 -35.39 11.21 2.91
N GLU A 231 -35.34 9.94 3.29
CA GLU A 231 -34.87 9.49 4.61
C GLU A 231 -33.44 8.99 4.47
N PHE A 232 -32.48 9.63 5.16
CA PHE A 232 -31.06 9.27 5.18
C PHE A 232 -30.71 8.56 6.48
N ASN A 233 -30.13 7.38 6.37
CA ASN A 233 -29.57 6.63 7.48
C ASN A 233 -28.12 7.11 7.75
N ARG A 234 -27.97 7.90 8.81
CA ARG A 234 -26.68 8.50 9.23
C ARG A 234 -25.83 7.57 10.09
N SER A 235 -26.31 6.34 10.36
CA SER A 235 -25.49 5.28 10.95
C SER A 235 -24.54 4.64 9.94
N PHE A 236 -24.80 4.83 8.65
CA PHE A 236 -23.88 4.49 7.58
C PHE A 236 -22.88 5.61 7.32
N ILE A 237 -21.63 5.22 7.14
CA ILE A 237 -20.54 6.10 6.71
C ILE A 237 -20.22 5.85 5.23
N ASP A 238 -19.79 6.88 4.53
CA ASP A 238 -19.26 6.74 3.18
C ASP A 238 -17.85 6.15 3.25
N GLY A 239 -17.70 4.96 2.68
CA GLY A 239 -16.49 4.18 2.58
C GLY A 239 -16.04 3.97 1.15
N THR A 240 -16.45 4.85 0.22
CA THR A 240 -16.08 4.76 -1.19
C THR A 240 -14.57 4.80 -1.36
N ILE A 241 -14.05 3.93 -2.24
CA ILE A 241 -12.62 3.66 -2.37
C ILE A 241 -12.08 4.34 -3.62
N LEU A 242 -10.95 5.02 -3.46
CA LEU A 242 -10.15 5.60 -4.52
C LEU A 242 -8.91 4.73 -4.75
N VAL A 243 -8.68 4.35 -6.00
CA VAL A 243 -7.50 3.62 -6.45
C VAL A 243 -6.74 4.51 -7.42
N THR A 244 -5.55 4.97 -7.03
CA THR A 244 -4.68 5.82 -7.83
C THR A 244 -3.45 5.04 -8.26
N ASN A 245 -3.19 5.01 -9.56
CA ASN A 245 -1.91 4.48 -10.06
C ASN A 245 -0.86 5.60 -9.95
N ASP A 246 -0.02 5.53 -8.92
CA ASP A 246 1.10 6.44 -8.70
C ASP A 246 2.42 5.91 -9.30
N GLY A 247 2.33 4.86 -10.12
CA GLY A 247 3.40 4.35 -10.95
C GLY A 247 3.39 4.92 -12.38
N SER A 248 4.49 4.75 -13.11
CA SER A 248 4.59 5.18 -14.52
C SER A 248 3.99 4.18 -15.51
N GLU A 249 3.75 2.94 -15.09
CA GLU A 249 3.25 1.85 -15.93
C GLU A 249 1.75 1.60 -15.68
N PRO A 250 0.96 1.29 -16.73
CA PRO A 250 -0.47 1.03 -16.56
C PRO A 250 -0.75 -0.27 -15.80
N LEU A 251 -1.83 -0.28 -15.02
CA LEU A 251 -2.42 -1.48 -14.43
C LEU A 251 -3.43 -2.09 -15.41
N GLU A 252 -3.13 -3.27 -15.94
CA GLU A 252 -4.01 -4.02 -16.85
C GLU A 252 -4.74 -5.17 -16.13
N HIS A 253 -6.02 -5.35 -16.45
CA HIS A 253 -6.90 -6.39 -15.90
C HIS A 253 -6.82 -6.46 -14.37
N TRP A 254 -6.94 -5.31 -13.74
CA TRP A 254 -6.81 -5.19 -12.30
C TRP A 254 -8.15 -5.40 -11.58
N LYS A 255 -8.07 -5.93 -10.37
CA LYS A 255 -9.17 -6.01 -9.41
C LYS A 255 -8.65 -5.74 -8.01
N LEU A 256 -9.51 -5.18 -7.17
CA LEU A 256 -9.23 -4.88 -5.76
C LEU A 256 -10.19 -5.67 -4.88
N VAL A 257 -9.67 -6.31 -3.84
CA VAL A 257 -10.48 -7.00 -2.84
C VAL A 257 -10.22 -6.37 -1.48
N LEU A 258 -11.28 -5.98 -0.78
CA LEU A 258 -11.23 -5.52 0.61
C LEU A 258 -11.78 -6.62 1.51
N SER A 259 -11.09 -6.89 2.61
CA SER A 259 -11.55 -7.79 3.66
C SER A 259 -12.19 -6.99 4.77
N LEU A 260 -13.50 -7.17 4.97
CA LEU A 260 -14.26 -6.44 5.98
C LEU A 260 -14.15 -7.12 7.33
N PRO A 261 -13.70 -6.39 8.37
CA PRO A 261 -13.71 -6.90 9.73
C PRO A 261 -15.13 -7.02 10.30
N GLU A 262 -15.34 -7.89 11.30
CA GLU A 262 -16.63 -8.10 11.99
C GLU A 262 -17.20 -6.82 12.64
N GLN A 263 -16.36 -5.82 12.87
CA GLN A 263 -16.77 -4.52 13.38
C GLN A 263 -17.63 -3.71 12.38
N ILE A 264 -17.64 -4.10 11.10
CA ILE A 264 -18.58 -3.57 10.09
C ILE A 264 -19.77 -4.53 10.01
N LYS A 265 -20.93 -4.09 10.51
CA LYS A 265 -22.13 -4.92 10.63
C LYS A 265 -22.92 -5.05 9.34
N GLU A 266 -22.93 -4.00 8.53
CA GLU A 266 -23.77 -3.92 7.35
C GLU A 266 -23.07 -3.09 6.27
N ILE A 267 -23.32 -3.45 5.01
CA ILE A 267 -22.84 -2.73 3.84
C ILE A 267 -23.99 -2.49 2.88
N SER A 268 -23.99 -1.32 2.24
CA SER A 268 -25.04 -0.92 1.31
C SER A 268 -24.47 -0.05 0.18
N ARG A 269 -25.17 0.01 -0.95
CA ARG A 269 -24.86 0.92 -2.07
C ARG A 269 -25.45 2.31 -1.88
N LYS A 270 -26.36 2.46 -0.93
CA LYS A 270 -27.05 3.71 -0.62
C LYS A 270 -27.33 3.78 0.88
N ASN A 271 -27.29 4.98 1.43
CA ASN A 271 -27.74 5.23 2.79
C ASN A 271 -29.12 5.90 2.87
N TYR A 272 -29.87 5.98 1.76
CA TYR A 272 -31.14 6.70 1.73
C TYR A 272 -32.29 5.91 1.10
N GLU A 273 -33.51 6.31 1.44
CA GLU A 273 -34.76 5.82 0.87
C GLU A 273 -35.70 7.00 0.56
N LYS A 274 -36.31 7.00 -0.64
CA LYS A 274 -37.33 7.98 -1.01
C LYS A 274 -38.72 7.45 -0.69
N LYS A 275 -39.54 8.25 -0.01
CA LYS A 275 -40.96 7.95 0.26
C LYS A 275 -41.82 8.94 -0.53
N GLY A 276 -42.76 8.47 -1.37
CA GLY A 276 -43.83 9.32 -1.93
C GLY A 276 -44.01 9.45 -3.46
N GLY A 277 -43.23 8.79 -4.33
CA GLY A 277 -43.35 8.95 -5.80
C GLY A 277 -43.82 7.70 -6.57
N TYR A 278 -44.42 7.89 -7.76
CA TYR A 278 -44.73 6.79 -8.69
C TYR A 278 -43.44 6.10 -9.17
N LEU A 279 -43.39 4.77 -9.05
CA LEU A 279 -42.32 3.93 -9.57
C LEU A 279 -42.30 3.96 -11.10
N ILE A 280 -41.38 4.71 -11.70
CA ILE A 280 -40.97 4.46 -13.07
C ILE A 280 -40.01 3.27 -13.03
N SER A 281 -40.56 2.07 -13.13
CA SER A 281 -39.81 0.83 -13.35
C SER A 281 -39.34 0.78 -14.80
N GLY A 282 -38.14 1.30 -15.06
CA GLY A 282 -37.59 1.29 -16.41
C GLY A 282 -36.27 2.02 -16.53
N ILE A 283 -35.25 1.59 -15.78
CA ILE A 283 -33.86 1.96 -16.07
C ILE A 283 -33.11 0.64 -16.20
N GLY A 284 -32.50 0.41 -17.36
CA GLY A 284 -31.72 -0.80 -17.64
C GLY A 284 -30.72 -1.08 -16.52
N LYS A 285 -30.42 -2.36 -16.26
CA LYS A 285 -29.45 -2.77 -15.23
C LYS A 285 -28.13 -2.03 -15.48
N ILE A 286 -27.86 -0.98 -14.71
CA ILE A 286 -26.57 -0.31 -14.73
C ILE A 286 -25.58 -1.32 -14.14
N PRO A 287 -24.57 -1.77 -14.89
CA PRO A 287 -23.59 -2.70 -14.35
C PRO A 287 -22.80 -1.99 -13.24
N PHE A 288 -22.57 -2.69 -12.14
CA PHE A 288 -21.77 -2.20 -11.02
C PHE A 288 -20.33 -2.69 -11.17
N ASP A 289 -19.38 -1.88 -10.73
CA ASP A 289 -17.97 -2.25 -10.70
C ASP A 289 -17.57 -2.78 -9.31
N THR A 290 -18.47 -2.63 -8.32
CA THR A 290 -18.27 -3.09 -6.93
C THR A 290 -19.28 -4.19 -6.57
N TYR A 291 -18.82 -5.27 -5.95
CA TYR A 291 -19.59 -6.45 -5.58
C TYR A 291 -19.40 -6.77 -4.09
N PHE A 292 -20.48 -7.15 -3.43
CA PHE A 292 -20.50 -7.45 -1.99
C PHE A 292 -20.68 -8.95 -1.80
N ASP A 293 -19.69 -9.59 -1.17
CA ASP A 293 -19.76 -10.98 -0.75
C ASP A 293 -19.94 -10.99 0.77
N THR A 294 -21.21 -11.02 1.19
CA THR A 294 -21.58 -10.96 2.61
C THR A 294 -21.21 -12.24 3.35
N ASP A 295 -21.15 -13.38 2.68
CA ASP A 295 -20.84 -14.67 3.30
C ASP A 295 -19.35 -14.71 3.69
N ASN A 296 -18.48 -14.22 2.81
CA ASN A 296 -17.04 -14.18 3.05
C ASN A 296 -16.54 -12.85 3.66
N HIS A 297 -17.44 -11.90 3.92
CA HIS A 297 -17.12 -10.55 4.41
C HIS A 297 -16.11 -9.82 3.50
N LEU A 298 -16.34 -9.86 2.17
CA LEU A 298 -15.46 -9.25 1.18
C LEU A 298 -16.20 -8.21 0.33
N ILE A 299 -15.46 -7.19 -0.11
CA ILE A 299 -15.87 -6.32 -1.22
C ILE A 299 -14.90 -6.55 -2.37
N GLU A 300 -15.40 -7.00 -3.52
CA GLU A 300 -14.63 -7.11 -4.76
C GLU A 300 -14.97 -5.94 -5.69
N ILE A 301 -13.94 -5.19 -6.08
CA ILE A 301 -14.03 -4.10 -7.05
C ILE A 301 -13.34 -4.57 -8.33
N GLU A 302 -14.12 -4.72 -9.38
CA GLU A 302 -13.65 -5.09 -10.71
C GLU A 302 -14.13 -4.02 -11.72
N PRO A 303 -13.28 -3.06 -12.09
CA PRO A 303 -13.68 -1.96 -12.97
C PRO A 303 -14.07 -2.46 -14.36
N ARG A 304 -15.00 -1.75 -15.01
CA ARG A 304 -15.32 -1.97 -16.43
C ARG A 304 -14.14 -1.63 -17.33
N LYS A 305 -13.48 -0.49 -17.08
CA LYS A 305 -12.25 -0.11 -17.76
C LYS A 305 -11.10 -0.93 -17.15
N LYS A 306 -10.63 -1.94 -17.88
CA LYS A 306 -9.59 -2.87 -17.42
C LYS A 306 -8.18 -2.26 -17.39
N ILE A 307 -8.01 -0.98 -17.71
CA ILE A 307 -6.71 -0.30 -17.75
C ILE A 307 -6.78 0.98 -16.94
N LEU A 308 -5.89 1.12 -15.95
CA LEU A 308 -5.64 2.35 -15.20
C LEU A 308 -4.21 2.83 -15.51
N VAL A 309 -4.09 3.93 -16.26
CA VAL A 309 -2.78 4.47 -16.66
C VAL A 309 -2.11 5.21 -15.49
N GLY A 310 -0.81 5.47 -15.59
CA GLY A 310 -0.09 6.23 -14.57
C GLY A 310 -0.67 7.63 -14.37
N ASP A 311 -0.62 8.12 -13.14
CA ASP A 311 -1.18 9.40 -12.67
C ASP A 311 -2.71 9.52 -12.79
N ASP A 312 -3.43 8.43 -13.09
CA ASP A 312 -4.89 8.37 -13.17
C ASP A 312 -5.49 7.69 -11.94
N SER A 313 -6.78 7.94 -11.70
CA SER A 313 -7.51 7.41 -10.55
C SER A 313 -8.85 6.78 -10.94
N PHE A 314 -9.20 5.72 -10.24
CA PHE A 314 -10.50 5.08 -10.30
C PHE A 314 -11.23 5.24 -8.96
N SER A 315 -12.47 5.69 -9.01
CA SER A 315 -13.39 5.66 -7.87
C SER A 315 -14.31 4.46 -7.98
N SER A 316 -14.47 3.72 -6.88
CA SER A 316 -15.49 2.67 -6.79
C SER A 316 -16.91 3.23 -6.90
N ASP A 317 -17.88 2.33 -7.04
CA ASP A 317 -19.28 2.69 -6.74
C ASP A 317 -19.40 3.10 -5.26
N PRO A 318 -20.45 3.85 -4.87
CA PRO A 318 -20.66 4.19 -3.47
C PRO A 318 -20.73 2.96 -2.57
N ILE A 319 -19.94 2.97 -1.51
CA ILE A 319 -19.91 1.92 -0.49
C ILE A 319 -20.26 2.56 0.83
N TYR A 320 -21.44 2.25 1.36
CA TYR A 320 -21.86 2.68 2.68
C TYR A 320 -21.64 1.56 3.68
N MET A 321 -20.87 1.84 4.74
CA MET A 321 -20.55 0.87 5.78
C MET A 321 -21.19 1.27 7.10
N LYS A 322 -21.79 0.32 7.83
CA LYS A 322 -22.33 0.55 9.16
C LYS A 322 -21.39 -0.08 10.21
N PRO A 323 -20.58 0.72 10.92
CA PRO A 323 -19.71 0.21 11.97
C PRO A 323 -20.50 -0.12 13.24
N LEU A 324 -19.86 -0.81 14.18
CA LEU A 324 -20.35 -0.91 15.56
C LEU A 324 -20.47 0.48 16.20
N PRO A 325 -21.52 0.75 17.01
CA PRO A 325 -21.69 2.01 17.72
C PRO A 325 -20.78 2.07 18.96
N LYS A 326 -19.46 2.01 18.75
CA LYS A 326 -18.43 2.10 19.79
C LYS A 326 -17.23 2.91 19.29
N ASN A 327 -16.49 3.54 20.20
CA ASN A 327 -15.21 4.18 19.88
C ASN A 327 -14.17 3.10 19.55
N ILE A 328 -13.84 2.92 18.28
CA ILE A 328 -12.96 1.84 17.81
C ILE A 328 -12.14 2.26 16.60
N THR A 329 -10.99 1.62 16.41
CA THR A 329 -10.21 1.71 15.17
C THR A 329 -10.37 0.40 14.39
N ILE A 330 -10.83 0.50 13.14
CA ILE A 330 -11.07 -0.62 12.24
C ILE A 330 -9.97 -0.62 11.18
N LYS A 331 -9.30 -1.76 10.99
CA LYS A 331 -8.31 -1.97 9.94
C LYS A 331 -8.95 -2.78 8.83
N ILE A 332 -8.99 -2.26 7.62
CA ILE A 332 -9.60 -2.91 6.45
C ILE A 332 -8.46 -3.32 5.51
N PRO A 333 -7.99 -4.58 5.56
CA PRO A 333 -6.98 -5.07 4.65
C PRO A 333 -7.51 -5.06 3.21
N TRP A 334 -6.63 -4.75 2.28
CA TRP A 334 -6.95 -4.81 0.85
C TRP A 334 -5.83 -5.50 0.07
N LYS A 335 -6.23 -6.09 -1.05
CA LYS A 335 -5.33 -6.75 -2.00
C LYS A 335 -5.72 -6.38 -3.41
N LEU A 336 -4.79 -5.76 -4.12
CA LEU A 336 -4.90 -5.49 -5.55
C LEU A 336 -4.13 -6.56 -6.33
N VAL A 337 -4.77 -7.09 -7.38
CA VAL A 337 -4.15 -8.01 -8.34
C VAL A 337 -4.41 -7.49 -9.74
N SER A 338 -3.37 -7.42 -10.55
CA SER A 338 -3.42 -7.13 -11.98
C SER A 338 -2.67 -8.22 -12.75
N LYS A 339 -2.61 -8.10 -14.07
CA LYS A 339 -1.92 -9.04 -14.96
C LYS A 339 -0.48 -9.35 -14.52
N ASN A 340 0.30 -8.33 -14.16
CA ASN A 340 1.73 -8.45 -13.85
C ASN A 340 2.13 -7.88 -12.47
N PHE A 341 1.19 -7.34 -11.70
CA PHE A 341 1.47 -6.66 -10.42
C PHE A 341 0.48 -7.04 -9.34
N LYS A 342 0.98 -7.15 -8.11
CA LYS A 342 0.19 -7.42 -6.90
C LYS A 342 0.66 -6.50 -5.80
N HIS A 343 -0.30 -5.90 -5.10
CA HIS A 343 -0.02 -5.07 -3.94
C HIS A 343 -1.05 -5.36 -2.86
N GLN A 344 -0.67 -5.14 -1.60
CA GLN A 344 -1.57 -5.26 -0.46
C GLN A 344 -1.29 -4.15 0.52
N GLY A 345 -2.31 -3.75 1.27
CA GLY A 345 -2.20 -2.72 2.28
C GLY A 345 -3.39 -2.75 3.22
N VAL A 346 -3.53 -1.70 4.01
CA VAL A 346 -4.58 -1.58 5.02
C VAL A 346 -5.10 -0.15 5.02
N LEU A 347 -6.42 0.01 4.96
CA LEU A 347 -7.09 1.27 5.26
C LEU A 347 -7.47 1.32 6.73
N ILE A 348 -7.38 2.49 7.35
CA ILE A 348 -7.64 2.67 8.78
C ILE A 348 -8.84 3.60 8.97
N LEU A 349 -9.84 3.12 9.70
CA LEU A 349 -11.06 3.85 9.99
C LEU A 349 -11.21 4.06 11.50
N HIS A 350 -11.13 5.30 11.96
CA HIS A 350 -11.41 5.68 13.34
C HIS A 350 -12.90 6.01 13.47
N VAL A 351 -13.61 5.27 14.31
CA VAL A 351 -15.04 5.41 14.51
C VAL A 351 -15.28 6.05 15.86
N GLU A 352 -15.93 7.20 15.87
CA GLU A 352 -16.33 7.95 17.06
C GLU A 352 -17.84 8.22 16.98
N PRO A 353 -18.70 7.26 17.33
CA PRO A 353 -20.15 7.41 17.19
C PRO A 353 -20.72 8.57 18.02
N ASP A 354 -21.63 9.31 17.40
CA ASP A 354 -22.51 10.27 18.07
C ASP A 354 -23.83 9.57 18.40
N ILE A 355 -24.14 9.41 19.68
CA ILE A 355 -25.26 8.58 20.14
C ILE A 355 -26.29 9.45 20.85
N ASP A 356 -27.40 9.70 20.16
CA ASP A 356 -28.53 10.48 20.67
C ASP A 356 -29.40 9.63 21.59
N ILE A 357 -29.66 10.12 22.81
CA ILE A 357 -30.51 9.40 23.77
C ILE A 357 -31.98 9.78 23.56
N SER A 358 -32.80 8.82 23.14
CA SER A 358 -34.26 8.97 23.02
C SER A 358 -34.97 8.20 24.12
N ARG A 359 -35.77 8.89 24.93
CA ARG A 359 -36.54 8.29 26.02
C ARG A 359 -37.99 8.13 25.61
N VAL A 360 -38.49 6.89 25.61
CA VAL A 360 -39.87 6.58 25.21
C VAL A 360 -40.67 6.19 26.44
N LYS A 361 -41.75 6.93 26.68
CA LYS A 361 -42.71 6.66 27.75
C LYS A 361 -43.55 5.42 27.40
N VAL A 362 -43.59 4.45 28.30
CA VAL A 362 -44.43 3.25 28.18
C VAL A 362 -45.21 3.00 29.48
N ASP A 363 -46.31 2.24 29.41
CA ASP A 363 -47.08 1.87 30.58
C ASP A 363 -46.21 1.17 31.63
N ASP A 364 -46.45 1.45 32.92
CA ASP A 364 -45.64 0.95 34.03
C ASP A 364 -45.66 -0.59 34.12
N ASN A 365 -46.75 -1.23 33.67
CA ASN A 365 -46.89 -2.69 33.65
C ASN A 365 -46.49 -3.31 32.31
N SER A 366 -45.91 -2.52 31.40
CA SER A 366 -45.50 -3.00 30.09
C SER A 366 -44.49 -4.14 30.22
N PRO A 367 -44.73 -5.32 29.63
CA PRO A 367 -43.78 -6.43 29.66
C PRO A 367 -42.45 -6.08 28.97
N LEU A 368 -42.41 -5.02 28.16
CA LEU A 368 -41.20 -4.50 27.51
C LEU A 368 -40.21 -3.89 28.52
N LEU A 369 -40.67 -3.50 29.71
CA LEU A 369 -39.80 -2.99 30.79
C LEU A 369 -39.07 -4.11 31.54
N LEU A 370 -39.58 -5.35 31.47
CA LEU A 370 -39.01 -6.52 32.14
C LEU A 370 -37.87 -7.17 31.34
N ASP A 371 -37.82 -6.92 30.04
CA ASP A 371 -36.79 -7.41 29.13
C ASP A 371 -35.70 -6.35 28.96
N GLU A 372 -34.56 -6.52 29.64
CA GLU A 372 -33.44 -5.56 29.59
C GLU A 372 -32.95 -5.31 28.15
N SER A 373 -33.02 -6.31 27.27
CA SER A 373 -32.59 -6.20 25.87
C SER A 373 -33.50 -5.32 25.03
N LYS A 374 -34.79 -5.21 25.40
CA LYS A 374 -35.78 -4.34 24.74
C LYS A 374 -35.93 -3.00 25.41
N ARG A 375 -35.58 -2.94 26.71
CA ARG A 375 -35.62 -1.71 27.50
C ARG A 375 -34.59 -0.68 27.05
N SER A 376 -33.49 -1.14 26.46
CA SER A 376 -32.36 -0.32 26.02
C SER A 376 -31.80 -0.82 24.70
N THR A 377 -32.14 -0.17 23.60
CA THR A 377 -31.70 -0.55 22.24
C THR A 377 -30.89 0.58 21.59
N ILE A 378 -29.87 0.22 20.81
CA ILE A 378 -29.23 1.16 19.90
C ILE A 378 -29.81 0.90 18.51
N GLU A 379 -30.44 1.92 17.95
CA GLU A 379 -31.13 1.92 16.65
C GLU A 379 -30.40 2.84 15.67
N ASP A 380 -30.70 2.67 14.37
CA ASP A 380 -30.17 3.54 13.33
C ASP A 380 -30.71 4.98 13.47
N TYR A 381 -29.87 5.96 13.17
CA TYR A 381 -30.29 7.36 13.10
C TYR A 381 -30.82 7.68 11.70
N ILE A 382 -32.12 7.97 11.61
CA ILE A 382 -32.78 8.36 10.35
C ILE A 382 -33.05 9.85 10.34
N GLU A 383 -32.32 10.57 9.49
CA GLU A 383 -32.59 11.97 9.18
C GLU A 383 -33.63 12.08 8.06
N LYS A 384 -34.62 12.94 8.24
CA LYS A 384 -35.68 13.16 7.26
C LYS A 384 -35.50 14.53 6.62
N ILE A 385 -35.43 14.58 5.30
CA ILE A 385 -35.35 15.81 4.52
C ILE A 385 -36.57 15.84 3.60
N ASP A 386 -37.35 16.91 3.67
CA ASP A 386 -38.49 17.12 2.78
C ASP A 386 -37.95 17.48 1.38
N ASP A 387 -38.46 16.81 0.35
CA ASP A 387 -38.11 17.13 -1.05
C ASP A 387 -38.92 18.37 -1.46
N GLU A 388 -38.25 19.49 -1.80
CA GLU A 388 -38.91 20.72 -2.32
C GLU A 388 -39.71 20.50 -3.61
#